data_AF-A0A7J4CR41-F1
#
_entry.id   AF-A0A7J4CR41-F1
#
_cell.length_a   1.000
_cell.length_b   1.000
_cell.length_c   1.000
_cell.angle_alpha   90.00
_cell.angle_beta   90.00
_cell.angle_gamma   90.00
#
_symmetry.space_group_name_H-M   'P 1'
#
loop_
_entity.id
_entity.type
_entity.pdbx_description
1 polymer ?
#
loop_
_entity_poly.entity_id
_entity_poly.type
_entity_poly.pdbx_seq_one_letter_code
_entity_poly.pdbx_strand_id
1 'polypeptide(L)'
;KRIAKSLKKAGAKQVLGTNPGSYRRIGGLGSSRRIVDRDGIFAGDVILVPLEDGDRTAALKKAGKTVITFDLNPLSRTSQTADITIVDNVVRGMKLLVSACKKSKRKRSNFNNKKSLARTVSEIKNNLKRRAPLA
;
A
#
# COMPACT_ATOMS: atom_id res chain seq x y z
N LYS A 1 -2.97 -20.51 -5.13
CA LYS A 1 -3.50 -21.58 -4.23
C LYS A 1 -2.83 -21.61 -2.84
N ARG A 2 -1.49 -21.68 -2.73
CA ARG A 2 -0.79 -21.72 -1.41
C ARG A 2 -1.10 -20.53 -0.49
N ILE A 3 -1.03 -19.30 -1.01
CA ILE A 3 -1.32 -18.07 -0.23
C ILE A 3 -2.74 -18.10 0.35
N ALA A 4 -3.75 -18.41 -0.46
CA ALA A 4 -5.14 -18.52 0.00
C ALA A 4 -5.31 -19.54 1.14
N LYS A 5 -4.62 -20.69 1.08
CA LYS A 5 -4.65 -21.68 2.17
C LYS A 5 -4.03 -21.12 3.44
N SER A 6 -2.87 -20.47 3.36
CA SER A 6 -2.22 -19.84 4.51
C SER A 6 -3.08 -18.76 5.15
N LEU A 7 -3.70 -17.89 4.35
CA LEU A 7 -4.61 -16.84 4.84
C LEU A 7 -5.84 -17.42 5.53
N LYS A 8 -6.48 -18.45 4.95
CA LYS A 8 -7.62 -19.13 5.57
C LYS A 8 -7.23 -19.78 6.90
N LYS A 9 -6.06 -20.44 6.98
CA LYS A 9 -5.53 -21.00 8.23
C LYS A 9 -5.30 -19.93 9.30
N ALA A 10 -4.94 -18.71 8.90
CA ALA A 10 -4.79 -17.56 9.77
C ALA A 10 -6.12 -16.84 10.11
N GLY A 11 -7.27 -17.37 9.68
CA GLY A 11 -8.60 -16.85 10.03
C GLY A 11 -9.28 -15.99 8.96
N ALA A 12 -8.74 -15.88 7.75
CA ALA A 12 -9.41 -15.15 6.67
C ALA A 12 -10.69 -15.89 6.22
N LYS A 13 -11.86 -15.24 6.41
CA LYS A 13 -13.17 -15.80 6.01
C LYS A 13 -13.33 -15.89 4.49
N GLN A 14 -12.81 -14.91 3.77
CA GLN A 14 -12.89 -14.83 2.31
C GLN A 14 -11.54 -14.41 1.73
N VAL A 15 -11.17 -15.00 0.59
CA VAL A 15 -9.96 -14.64 -0.16
C VAL A 15 -10.34 -14.47 -1.64
N LEU A 16 -10.47 -13.20 -2.05
CA LEU A 16 -10.76 -12.79 -3.43
C LEU A 16 -9.54 -12.97 -4.35
N GLY A 17 -9.74 -12.86 -5.66
CA GLY A 17 -8.69 -13.00 -6.67
C GLY A 17 -8.27 -14.44 -6.92
N THR A 18 -9.08 -15.41 -6.48
CA THR A 18 -8.80 -16.84 -6.63
C THR A 18 -9.70 -17.55 -7.64
N ASN A 19 -10.80 -16.91 -8.05
CA ASN A 19 -11.76 -17.46 -9.01
C ASN A 19 -11.60 -16.77 -10.38
N PRO A 20 -11.22 -17.49 -11.45
CA PRO A 20 -11.13 -16.91 -12.79
C PRO A 20 -12.41 -16.24 -13.29
N GLY A 21 -13.58 -16.71 -12.87
CA GLY A 21 -14.87 -16.12 -13.25
C GLY A 21 -15.11 -14.72 -12.68
N SER A 22 -14.45 -14.36 -11.58
CA SER A 22 -14.52 -13.02 -10.99
C SER A 22 -13.44 -12.08 -11.53
N TYR A 23 -12.57 -12.53 -12.46
CA TYR A 23 -11.50 -11.69 -12.94
C TYR A 23 -12.01 -10.48 -13.75
N ARG A 24 -11.40 -9.34 -13.47
CA ARG A 24 -11.55 -8.08 -14.22
C ARG A 24 -10.15 -7.56 -14.55
N ARG A 25 -10.10 -6.61 -15.47
CA ARG A 25 -8.84 -6.01 -15.95
C ARG A 25 -8.84 -4.52 -15.65
N ILE A 26 -7.75 -4.05 -15.08
CA ILE A 26 -7.43 -2.62 -15.03
C ILE A 26 -6.56 -2.25 -16.24
N GLY A 27 -6.76 -1.04 -16.78
CA GLY A 27 -6.01 -0.55 -17.93
C GLY A 27 -4.55 -0.24 -17.59
N GLY A 28 -3.72 -0.04 -18.63
CA GLY A 28 -2.35 0.46 -18.48
C GLY A 28 -1.31 -0.56 -18.00
N LEU A 29 -1.65 -1.85 -17.92
CA LEU A 29 -0.74 -2.93 -17.54
C LEU A 29 -0.81 -4.13 -18.49
N GLY A 30 0.34 -4.77 -18.69
CA GLY A 30 0.47 -6.01 -19.44
C GLY A 30 0.15 -7.28 -18.61
N SER A 31 -0.03 -8.38 -19.33
CA SER A 31 -0.07 -9.76 -18.79
C SER A 31 -1.04 -9.98 -17.63
N SER A 32 -0.58 -10.63 -16.55
CA SER A 32 -1.36 -10.94 -15.35
C SER A 32 -1.46 -9.78 -14.35
N ARG A 33 -0.61 -8.74 -14.47
CA ARG A 33 -0.56 -7.60 -13.54
C ARG A 33 -1.82 -6.74 -13.56
N ARG A 34 -2.52 -6.73 -14.70
CA ARG A 34 -3.84 -6.08 -14.86
C ARG A 34 -4.99 -6.85 -14.20
N ILE A 35 -4.80 -8.10 -13.81
CA ILE A 35 -5.90 -8.93 -13.32
C ILE A 35 -6.21 -8.54 -11.87
N VAL A 36 -7.48 -8.25 -11.62
CA VAL A 36 -8.06 -7.94 -10.31
C VAL A 36 -9.37 -8.70 -10.13
N ASP A 37 -9.86 -8.81 -8.90
CA ASP A 37 -11.18 -9.41 -8.64
C ASP A 37 -12.30 -8.36 -8.78
N ARG A 38 -13.41 -8.73 -9.44
CA ARG A 38 -14.62 -7.93 -9.60
C ARG A 38 -15.13 -7.39 -8.27
N ASP A 39 -15.20 -8.25 -7.25
CA ASP A 39 -15.79 -7.92 -5.96
C ASP A 39 -14.72 -7.37 -4.98
N GLY A 40 -13.47 -7.27 -5.43
CA GLY A 40 -12.34 -6.76 -4.67
C GLY A 40 -11.85 -5.42 -5.19
N ILE A 41 -10.61 -5.39 -5.70
CA ILE A 41 -9.94 -4.16 -6.16
C ILE A 41 -10.75 -3.42 -7.23
N PHE A 42 -11.49 -4.15 -8.07
CA PHE A 42 -12.30 -3.52 -9.12
C PHE A 42 -13.43 -2.67 -8.54
N ALA A 43 -14.15 -3.19 -7.54
CA ALA A 43 -15.26 -2.49 -6.88
C ALA A 43 -14.82 -1.50 -5.78
N GLY A 44 -13.70 -1.75 -5.09
CA GLY A 44 -13.30 -0.93 -3.94
C GLY A 44 -12.82 0.47 -4.33
N ASP A 45 -13.09 1.47 -3.48
CA ASP A 45 -12.66 2.86 -3.70
C ASP A 45 -11.27 3.15 -3.13
N VAL A 46 -10.92 2.48 -2.03
CA VAL A 46 -9.66 2.62 -1.28
C VAL A 46 -8.96 1.28 -1.23
N ILE A 47 -7.73 1.20 -1.73
CA ILE A 47 -6.96 -0.04 -1.84
C ILE A 47 -5.65 0.09 -1.05
N LEU A 48 -5.41 -0.87 -0.15
CA LEU A 48 -4.14 -1.02 0.55
C LEU A 48 -3.26 -2.04 -0.18
N VAL A 49 -2.13 -1.59 -0.72
CA VAL A 49 -1.17 -2.42 -1.47
C VAL A 49 0.24 -2.30 -0.87
N PRO A 50 0.59 -3.11 0.15
CA PRO A 50 1.93 -3.11 0.73
C PRO A 50 2.93 -3.76 -0.23
N LEU A 51 4.15 -3.22 -0.33
CA LEU A 51 5.25 -3.77 -1.15
C LEU A 51 4.87 -3.97 -2.63
N GLU A 52 4.07 -3.04 -3.18
CA GLU A 52 3.55 -3.13 -4.54
C GLU A 52 4.49 -2.54 -5.58
N ASP A 53 4.34 -2.98 -6.82
CA ASP A 53 5.08 -2.43 -7.93
C ASP A 53 4.59 -1.01 -8.33
N GLY A 54 5.51 -0.20 -8.87
CA GLY A 54 5.23 1.20 -9.19
C GLY A 54 4.23 1.39 -10.33
N ASP A 55 4.26 0.54 -11.36
CA ASP A 55 3.37 0.70 -12.53
C ASP A 55 1.93 0.33 -12.15
N ARG A 56 1.75 -0.67 -11.28
CA ARG A 56 0.46 -1.15 -10.80
C ARG A 56 -0.15 -0.15 -9.83
N THR A 57 0.66 0.45 -8.98
CA THR A 57 0.25 1.62 -8.18
C THR A 57 -0.26 2.74 -9.09
N ALA A 58 0.48 3.08 -10.15
CA ALA A 58 0.05 4.09 -11.13
C ALA A 58 -1.23 3.71 -11.88
N ALA A 59 -1.39 2.44 -12.25
CA ALA A 59 -2.59 1.94 -12.92
C ALA A 59 -3.82 1.98 -12.02
N LEU A 60 -3.68 1.63 -10.74
CA LEU A 60 -4.75 1.75 -9.74
C LEU A 60 -5.17 3.21 -9.56
N LYS A 61 -4.19 4.12 -9.45
CA LYS A 61 -4.44 5.56 -9.41
C LYS A 61 -5.20 6.06 -10.64
N LYS A 62 -4.77 5.66 -11.84
CA LYS A 62 -5.45 6.01 -13.11
C LYS A 62 -6.86 5.42 -13.19
N ALA A 63 -7.10 4.28 -12.55
CA ALA A 63 -8.42 3.67 -12.41
C ALA A 63 -9.30 4.34 -11.33
N GLY A 64 -8.90 5.52 -10.82
CA GLY A 64 -9.67 6.31 -9.85
C GLY A 64 -9.60 5.78 -8.42
N LYS A 65 -8.69 4.84 -8.13
CA LYS A 65 -8.57 4.26 -6.79
C LYS A 65 -7.72 5.16 -5.89
N THR A 66 -8.15 5.31 -4.63
CA THR A 66 -7.29 5.86 -3.57
C THR A 66 -6.34 4.75 -3.13
N VAL A 67 -5.04 4.97 -3.30
CA VAL A 67 -4.02 3.94 -3.02
C VAL A 67 -3.25 4.25 -1.76
N ILE A 68 -3.25 3.31 -0.82
CA ILE A 68 -2.45 3.33 0.41
C ILE A 68 -1.37 2.27 0.29
N THR A 69 -0.14 2.58 0.65
CA THR A 69 0.97 1.61 0.60
C THR A 69 1.84 1.64 1.84
N PHE A 70 2.49 0.51 2.11
CA PHE A 70 3.65 0.41 3.00
C PHE A 70 4.87 0.18 2.13
N ASP A 71 5.86 1.07 2.24
CA ASP A 71 7.13 0.96 1.53
C ASP A 71 8.24 1.60 2.36
N LEU A 72 9.34 0.88 2.57
CA LEU A 72 10.49 1.40 3.33
C LEU A 72 11.24 2.49 2.59
N ASN A 73 11.14 2.54 1.26
CA ASN A 73 11.83 3.50 0.43
C ASN A 73 10.91 4.69 0.11
N PRO A 74 11.10 5.87 0.74
CA PRO A 74 10.28 7.04 0.46
C PRO A 74 10.48 7.58 -0.97
N LEU A 75 11.54 7.17 -1.67
CA LEU A 75 11.89 7.63 -3.02
C LEU A 75 11.41 6.67 -4.11
N SER A 76 10.80 5.53 -3.75
CA SER A 76 10.33 4.57 -4.75
C SER A 76 9.22 5.16 -5.62
N ARG A 77 9.07 4.62 -6.85
CA ARG A 77 7.95 4.98 -7.72
C ARG A 77 6.60 4.72 -7.05
N THR A 78 6.48 3.64 -6.27
CA THR A 78 5.28 3.30 -5.49
C THR A 78 4.97 4.38 -4.45
N SER A 79 5.96 4.72 -3.62
CA SER A 79 5.85 5.74 -2.57
C SER A 79 5.44 7.10 -3.10
N GLN A 80 6.00 7.51 -4.25
CA GLN A 80 5.72 8.81 -4.86
C GLN A 80 4.36 8.86 -5.58
N THR A 81 3.82 7.70 -5.99
CA THR A 81 2.58 7.61 -6.78
C THR A 81 1.34 7.40 -5.91
N ALA A 82 1.47 6.73 -4.77
CA ALA A 82 0.36 6.46 -3.85
C ALA A 82 -0.25 7.75 -3.26
N ASP A 83 -1.52 7.68 -2.87
CA ASP A 83 -2.21 8.76 -2.15
C ASP A 83 -1.73 8.88 -0.71
N ILE A 84 -1.39 7.74 -0.10
CA ILE A 84 -0.86 7.68 1.26
C ILE A 84 0.26 6.64 1.30
N THR A 85 1.45 7.07 1.67
CA THR A 85 2.61 6.21 1.85
C THR A 85 2.98 6.15 3.31
N ILE A 86 2.92 4.95 3.88
CA ILE A 86 3.41 4.66 5.21
C ILE A 86 4.84 4.16 5.06
N VAL A 87 5.81 5.04 5.36
CA VAL A 87 7.23 4.69 5.28
C VAL A 87 7.66 3.90 6.51
N ASP A 88 7.30 2.63 6.52
CA ASP A 88 7.52 1.73 7.64
C ASP A 88 7.64 0.27 7.17
N ASN A 89 8.26 -0.58 8.01
CA ASN A 89 8.27 -2.01 7.81
C ASN A 89 6.85 -2.56 7.97
N VAL A 90 6.36 -3.31 6.98
CA VAL A 90 4.97 -3.80 6.94
C VAL A 90 4.59 -4.63 8.18
N VAL A 91 5.51 -5.38 8.78
CA VAL A 91 5.22 -6.20 9.97
C VAL A 91 4.92 -5.33 11.19
N ARG A 92 5.68 -4.23 11.37
CA ARG A 92 5.43 -3.25 12.43
C ARG A 92 4.22 -2.38 12.10
N GLY A 93 4.23 -1.80 10.91
CA GLY A 93 3.24 -0.85 10.44
C GLY A 93 1.82 -1.42 10.44
N MET A 94 1.63 -2.68 10.04
CA MET A 94 0.31 -3.33 10.04
C MET A 94 -0.26 -3.45 11.47
N LYS A 95 0.56 -3.80 12.46
CA LYS A 95 0.12 -3.89 13.87
C LYS A 95 -0.31 -2.52 14.41
N LEU A 96 0.45 -1.47 14.07
CA LEU A 96 0.12 -0.09 14.44
C LEU A 96 -1.16 0.38 13.74
N LEU A 97 -1.33 0.07 12.46
CA LEU A 97 -2.53 0.42 11.69
C LEU A 97 -3.78 -0.21 12.31
N VAL A 98 -3.77 -1.51 12.59
CA VAL A 98 -4.88 -2.20 13.26
C VAL A 98 -5.20 -1.55 14.61
N SER A 99 -4.18 -1.23 15.39
CA SER A 99 -4.34 -0.57 16.69
C SER A 99 -4.94 0.84 16.56
N ALA A 100 -4.52 1.60 15.55
CA ALA A 100 -5.04 2.93 15.26
C ALA A 100 -6.51 2.88 14.81
N CYS A 101 -6.87 1.92 13.94
CA CYS A 101 -8.25 1.73 13.48
C CYS A 101 -9.22 1.43 14.64
N LYS A 102 -8.79 0.67 15.66
CA LYS A 102 -9.61 0.38 16.84
C LYS A 102 -9.85 1.59 17.75
N LYS A 103 -8.93 2.57 17.74
CA LYS A 103 -8.97 3.75 18.63
C LYS A 103 -9.57 4.99 17.98
N SER A 104 -9.71 4.98 16.65
CA SER A 104 -9.96 6.20 15.89
C SER A 104 -11.43 6.63 15.96
N LYS A 105 -11.66 7.88 16.39
CA LYS A 105 -12.87 8.65 16.05
C LYS A 105 -12.61 9.39 14.74
N ARG A 106 -13.62 9.46 13.87
CA ARG A 106 -13.52 10.10 12.55
C ARG A 106 -13.10 11.56 12.71
N LYS A 107 -11.89 11.91 12.27
CA LYS A 107 -11.37 13.28 12.24
C LYS A 107 -11.09 13.70 10.81
N ARG A 108 -11.45 14.94 10.47
CA ARG A 108 -10.98 15.56 9.22
C ARG A 108 -9.46 15.71 9.30
N SER A 109 -8.79 15.33 8.23
CA SER A 109 -7.34 15.37 8.11
C SER A 109 -6.99 16.18 6.88
N ASN A 110 -6.03 17.09 7.02
CA ASN A 110 -5.39 17.82 5.91
C ASN A 110 -4.12 17.10 5.43
N PHE A 111 -4.11 15.77 5.52
CA PHE A 111 -2.95 14.95 5.18
C PHE A 111 -2.45 15.24 3.77
N ASN A 112 -1.13 15.33 3.64
CA ASN A 112 -0.46 15.57 2.37
C ASN A 112 0.72 14.60 2.25
N ASN A 113 0.63 13.66 1.30
CA ASN A 113 1.63 12.61 1.13
C ASN A 113 3.01 13.18 0.77
N LYS A 114 3.06 14.19 -0.10
CA LYS A 114 4.33 14.83 -0.51
C LYS A 114 5.05 15.44 0.69
N LYS A 115 4.32 16.15 1.56
CA LYS A 115 4.88 16.71 2.81
C LYS A 115 5.36 15.59 3.75
N SER A 116 4.59 14.50 3.85
CA SER A 116 4.98 13.32 4.66
C SER A 116 6.28 12.70 4.16
N LEU A 117 6.41 12.45 2.85
CA LEU A 117 7.60 11.87 2.24
C LEU A 117 8.82 12.80 2.37
N ALA A 118 8.65 14.11 2.15
CA ALA A 118 9.71 15.09 2.34
C ALA A 118 10.24 15.08 3.78
N ARG A 119 9.33 14.98 4.77
CA ARG A 119 9.71 14.84 6.18
C ARG A 119 10.48 13.54 6.43
N THR A 120 10.06 12.43 5.83
CA THR A 120 10.78 11.16 5.97
C THR A 120 12.19 11.22 5.39
N VAL A 121 12.37 11.82 4.20
CA VAL A 121 13.69 12.01 3.59
C VAL A 121 14.56 12.92 4.47
N SER A 122 13.98 13.97 5.06
CA SER A 122 14.67 14.83 6.03
C SER A 122 15.14 14.04 7.26
N GLU A 123 14.32 13.14 7.80
CA GLU A 123 14.72 12.29 8.93
C GLU A 123 15.87 11.36 8.56
N ILE A 124 15.83 10.75 7.37
CA ILE A 124 16.94 9.90 6.87
C ILE A 124 18.23 10.74 6.76
N LYS A 125 18.16 11.92 6.14
CA LYS A 125 19.29 12.85 6.02
C LYS A 125 19.87 13.21 7.39
N ASN A 126 19.03 13.56 8.35
CA ASN A 126 19.46 13.92 9.70
C ASN A 126 20.11 12.74 10.42
N ASN A 127 19.56 11.54 10.26
CA ASN A 127 20.14 10.33 10.83
C ASN A 127 21.51 10.01 10.22
N LEU A 128 21.68 10.17 8.91
CA LEU A 128 22.98 10.01 8.26
C LEU A 128 23.99 11.04 8.78
N LYS A 129 23.61 12.32 8.90
CA LYS A 129 24.48 13.35 9.51
C LYS A 129 24.93 13.00 10.93
N ARG A 130 24.03 12.47 11.76
CA ARG A 130 24.34 12.03 13.13
C ARG A 130 25.31 10.86 13.17
N ARG A 131 25.24 9.96 12.18
CA ARG A 131 26.05 8.74 12.12
C ARG A 131 27.34 8.89 11.34
N ALA A 132 27.46 9.90 10.48
CA ALA A 132 28.65 10.13 9.66
C ALA A 132 29.96 10.20 10.47
N PRO A 133 30.03 10.79 11.69
CA PRO A 133 31.25 10.76 12.49
C PRO A 133 31.64 9.39 13.06
N LEU A 134 30.75 8.39 12.97
CA LEU A 134 30.95 7.03 13.51
C LEU A 134 31.36 6.01 12.42
N ALA A 135 31.44 6.44 11.16
CA ALA A 135 31.78 5.60 10.01
C ALA A 135 33.22 5.86 9.57
#